data_AF-A0A920VY85-F1
#
_entry.id   AF-A0A920VY85-F1
#
_cell.length_a   1.000
_cell.length_b   1.000
_cell.length_c   1.000
_cell.angle_alpha   90.00
_cell.angle_beta   90.00
_cell.angle_gamma   90.00
#
_symmetry.space_group_name_H-M   'P 1'
#
loop_
_entity.id
_entity.type
_entity.pdbx_description
1 polymer ?
#
loop_
_entity_poly.entity_id
_entity_poly.type
_entity_poly.pdbx_seq_one_letter_code
_entity_poly.pdbx_strand_id
1 'polypeptide(L)'
;MIVMSILLFGEADPKSRLLNLKHGQIVMNALKMPKNPSYGVTSIRDLGGRDYLEFAVRDACNSGRQLGPTIKAAGRMICMTGGHGNVFGRIADGPDEVLKAVREQIHPGSDVIKLMAPGG
;
A
#
# COMPACT_ATOMS: atom_id res chain seq x y z
N MET A 1 10.91 -2.84 12.10
CA MET A 1 10.14 -2.88 10.84
C MET A 1 8.67 -3.01 11.19
N ILE A 2 7.84 -2.04 10.78
CA ILE A 2 6.38 -2.10 10.96
C ILE A 2 5.73 -2.57 9.65
N VAL A 3 4.71 -3.42 9.77
CA VAL A 3 3.86 -3.84 8.66
C VAL A 3 2.54 -3.11 8.80
N MET A 4 2.28 -2.13 7.92
CA MET A 4 0.99 -1.44 7.85
C MET A 4 0.83 -0.81 6.47
N SER A 5 -0.38 -0.42 6.07
CA SER A 5 -0.55 0.47 4.92
C SER A 5 -0.32 1.92 5.35
N ILE A 6 0.58 2.62 4.65
CA ILE A 6 0.88 4.04 4.90
C ILE A 6 -0.22 4.98 4.39
N LEU A 7 -1.13 4.46 3.55
CA LEU A 7 -2.29 5.22 3.08
C LEU A 7 -3.47 5.10 4.06
N LEU A 8 -3.53 4.01 4.81
CA LEU A 8 -4.55 3.71 5.80
C LEU A 8 -3.96 3.98 7.19
N PHE A 9 -3.82 5.26 7.56
CA PHE A 9 -3.58 5.63 8.97
C PHE A 9 -4.63 4.95 9.83
N GLY A 10 -4.26 4.39 10.99
CA GLY A 10 -5.08 3.52 11.85
C GLY A 10 -6.37 4.18 12.37
N GLU A 11 -7.29 4.47 11.47
CA GLU A 11 -8.59 5.08 11.71
C GLU A 11 -9.67 4.01 11.78
N ALA A 12 -10.77 4.35 12.45
CA ALA A 12 -11.87 3.43 12.69
C ALA A 12 -12.53 2.92 11.40
N ASP A 13 -12.58 3.74 10.35
CA ASP A 13 -13.06 3.34 9.02
C ASP A 13 -12.14 3.88 7.92
N PRO A 14 -11.09 3.14 7.58
CA PRO A 14 -10.07 3.64 6.68
C PRO A 14 -10.49 3.45 5.21
N LYS A 15 -11.52 2.63 4.92
CA LYS A 15 -12.10 2.44 3.58
C LYS A 15 -12.85 3.69 3.12
N SER A 16 -13.81 4.17 3.91
CA SER A 16 -14.62 5.35 3.52
C SER A 16 -13.74 6.59 3.35
N ARG A 17 -12.75 6.76 4.23
CA ARG A 17 -11.78 7.84 4.13
C ARG A 17 -11.01 7.82 2.82
N LEU A 18 -10.45 6.67 2.42
CA LEU A 18 -9.74 6.59 1.15
C LEU A 18 -10.67 6.99 0.01
N LEU A 19 -11.89 6.44 -0.06
CA LEU A 19 -12.85 6.74 -1.13
C LEU A 19 -13.19 8.24 -1.24
N ASN A 20 -13.26 8.94 -0.12
CA ASN A 20 -13.64 10.37 -0.07
C ASN A 20 -12.49 11.34 -0.33
N LEU A 21 -11.24 10.90 -0.28
CA LEU A 21 -10.08 11.76 -0.52
C LEU A 21 -9.63 11.71 -1.99
N LYS A 22 -9.21 12.87 -2.50
CA LYS A 22 -8.52 12.97 -3.80
C LYS A 22 -7.11 12.38 -3.69
N HIS A 23 -6.56 11.85 -4.78
CA HIS A 23 -5.22 11.24 -4.83
C HIS A 23 -4.13 12.12 -4.18
N GLY A 24 -4.10 13.41 -4.49
CA GLY A 24 -3.13 14.34 -3.89
C GLY A 24 -3.28 14.48 -2.37
N GLN A 25 -4.51 14.46 -1.83
CA GLN A 25 -4.75 14.52 -0.40
C GLN A 25 -4.29 13.24 0.31
N ILE A 26 -4.48 12.08 -0.33
CA ILE A 26 -4.01 10.78 0.17
C ILE A 26 -2.49 10.80 0.32
N VAL A 27 -1.77 11.22 -0.72
CA VAL A 27 -0.29 11.33 -0.70
C VAL A 27 0.18 12.33 0.35
N MET A 28 -0.41 13.53 0.40
CA MET A 28 -0.04 14.54 1.39
C MET A 28 -0.28 14.08 2.82
N ASN A 29 -1.31 13.27 3.04
CA ASN A 29 -1.54 12.66 4.35
C ASN A 29 -0.48 11.58 4.66
N ALA A 30 -0.15 10.71 3.71
CA ALA A 30 0.91 9.70 3.87
C ALA A 30 2.26 10.32 4.28
N LEU A 31 2.59 11.51 3.75
CA LEU A 31 3.79 12.26 4.11
C LEU A 31 3.79 12.85 5.54
N LYS A 32 2.66 12.82 6.26
CA LYS A 32 2.58 13.22 7.68
C LYS A 32 3.02 12.12 8.66
N MET A 33 3.29 10.91 8.15
CA MET A 33 3.89 9.82 8.91
C MET A 33 5.06 10.29 9.78
N PRO A 34 5.25 9.73 11.00
CA PRO A 34 6.39 10.06 11.85
C PRO A 34 7.70 9.95 11.05
N LYS A 35 8.28 11.13 10.76
CA LYS A 35 9.49 11.29 9.95
C LYS A 35 10.74 10.95 10.74
N ASN A 36 10.63 10.97 12.07
CA ASN A 36 11.77 10.93 12.96
C ASN A 36 12.01 9.48 13.44
N PRO A 37 13.19 8.89 13.19
CA PRO A 37 13.57 7.58 13.73
C PRO A 37 13.54 7.52 15.27
N SER A 38 13.39 8.65 15.97
CA SER A 38 13.19 8.72 17.43
C SER A 38 11.97 7.95 17.94
N TYR A 39 10.97 7.67 17.09
CA TYR A 39 9.85 6.77 17.44
C TYR A 39 10.21 5.27 17.28
N GLY A 40 11.46 4.96 16.93
CA GLY A 40 11.98 3.59 16.77
C GLY A 40 11.64 2.92 15.44
N VAL A 41 10.85 3.57 14.58
CA VAL A 41 10.43 3.01 13.29
C VAL A 41 11.37 3.48 12.19
N THR A 42 12.28 2.58 11.79
CA THR A 42 13.27 2.85 10.74
C THR A 42 12.88 2.27 9.38
N SER A 43 11.91 1.36 9.36
CA SER A 43 11.47 0.68 8.14
C SER A 43 9.99 0.29 8.19
N ILE A 44 9.33 0.41 7.04
CA ILE A 44 7.91 0.07 6.84
C ILE A 44 7.75 -0.85 5.64
N ARG A 45 6.84 -1.83 5.79
CA ARG A 45 6.33 -2.63 4.68
C ARG A 45 4.86 -2.27 4.46
N ASP A 46 4.60 -1.50 3.42
CA ASP A 46 3.26 -1.20 2.93
C ASP A 46 2.68 -2.41 2.20
N LEU A 47 1.50 -2.85 2.67
CA LEU A 47 0.80 -4.03 2.15
C LEU A 47 -0.56 -3.69 1.53
N GLY A 48 -0.81 -2.42 1.19
CA GLY A 48 -2.11 -2.03 0.68
C GLY A 48 -2.14 -0.63 0.13
N GLY A 49 -2.00 -0.55 -1.18
CA GLY A 49 -2.04 0.68 -1.96
C GLY A 49 -3.40 0.97 -2.59
N ARG A 50 -3.59 2.24 -2.96
CA ARG A 50 -4.64 2.69 -3.87
C ARG A 50 -3.97 3.35 -5.05
N ASP A 51 -4.22 2.82 -6.25
CA ASP A 51 -3.71 3.38 -7.51
C ASP A 51 -2.19 3.65 -7.50
N TYR A 52 -1.42 2.83 -6.77
CA TYR A 52 0.05 2.91 -6.63
C TYR A 52 0.58 4.22 -6.01
N LEU A 53 -0.27 5.01 -5.34
CA LEU A 53 0.12 6.29 -4.75
C LEU A 53 1.24 6.17 -3.71
N GLU A 54 1.27 5.05 -2.99
CA GLU A 54 2.29 4.74 -2.01
C GLU A 54 3.70 4.60 -2.61
N PHE A 55 3.82 4.30 -3.91
CA PHE A 55 5.14 4.22 -4.58
C PHE A 55 5.80 5.59 -4.65
N ALA A 56 5.03 6.66 -4.90
CA ALA A 56 5.58 8.01 -4.89
C ALA A 56 6.13 8.40 -3.50
N VAL A 57 5.44 7.99 -2.43
CA VAL A 57 5.88 8.24 -1.05
C VAL A 57 7.11 7.41 -0.73
N ARG A 58 7.10 6.12 -1.09
CA ARG A 58 8.25 5.22 -0.97
C ARG A 58 9.48 5.80 -1.65
N ASP A 59 9.35 6.20 -2.92
CA ASP A 59 10.47 6.67 -3.73
C ASP A 59 11.02 7.99 -3.18
N ALA A 60 10.15 8.89 -2.70
CA ALA A 60 10.58 10.12 -2.04
C ALA A 60 11.37 9.86 -0.75
N CYS A 61 10.92 8.92 0.09
CA CYS A 61 11.62 8.54 1.32
C CYS A 61 12.93 7.80 1.04
N ASN A 62 12.89 6.78 0.18
CA ASN A 62 14.04 5.92 -0.13
C ASN A 62 15.14 6.69 -0.88
N SER A 63 14.80 7.72 -1.65
CA SER A 63 15.78 8.59 -2.30
C SER A 63 16.28 9.73 -1.39
N GLY A 64 15.80 9.83 -0.15
CA GLY A 64 16.15 10.92 0.77
C GLY A 64 15.54 12.29 0.45
N ARG A 65 14.63 12.41 -0.54
CA ARG A 65 13.93 13.67 -0.82
C ARG A 65 12.95 14.03 0.30
N GLN A 66 12.41 13.03 0.97
CA GLN A 66 11.56 13.17 2.13
C GLN A 66 12.21 12.46 3.32
N LEU A 67 12.34 13.15 4.46
CA LEU A 67 12.73 12.49 5.70
C LEU A 67 11.63 11.50 6.12
N GLY A 68 12.02 10.23 6.33
CA GLY A 68 11.12 9.14 6.72
C GLY A 68 11.85 7.79 6.79
N PRO A 69 11.15 6.73 7.22
CA PRO A 69 11.68 5.37 7.24
C PRO A 69 11.92 4.84 5.81
N THR A 70 12.73 3.78 5.69
CA THR A 70 12.81 3.02 4.43
C THR A 70 11.51 2.26 4.19
N ILE A 71 10.93 2.38 3.00
CA ILE A 71 9.63 1.80 2.66
C ILE A 71 9.81 0.70 1.61
N LYS A 72 9.11 -0.42 1.78
CA LYS A 72 8.82 -1.41 0.73
C LYS A 72 7.32 -1.45 0.53
N ALA A 73 6.85 -1.36 -0.70
CA ALA A 73 5.42 -1.22 -0.99
C ALA A 73 4.89 -2.34 -1.89
N ALA A 74 3.65 -2.76 -1.63
CA ALA A 74 3.03 -3.90 -2.30
C ALA A 74 2.25 -3.55 -3.58
N GLY A 75 1.83 -2.30 -3.74
CA GLY A 75 0.83 -1.99 -4.75
C GLY A 75 -0.57 -2.38 -4.29
N ARG A 76 -1.40 -2.73 -5.26
CA ARG A 76 -2.73 -3.27 -5.00
C ARG A 76 -2.59 -4.71 -4.52
N MET A 77 -3.18 -5.01 -3.36
CA MET A 77 -3.30 -6.38 -2.88
C MET A 77 -4.13 -7.20 -3.88
N ILE A 78 -3.79 -8.48 -4.05
CA ILE A 78 -4.54 -9.41 -4.90
C ILE A 78 -5.56 -10.14 -4.02
N CYS A 79 -6.81 -10.22 -4.47
CA CYS A 79 -7.89 -10.91 -3.76
C CYS A 79 -8.79 -11.67 -4.73
N MET A 80 -9.54 -12.66 -4.24
CA MET A 80 -10.61 -13.29 -5.02
C MET A 80 -11.83 -12.37 -5.15
N THR A 81 -12.74 -12.67 -6.08
CA THR A 81 -14.03 -11.98 -6.20
C THR A 81 -14.79 -12.05 -4.87
N GLY A 82 -15.23 -10.89 -4.36
CA GLY A 82 -15.94 -10.78 -3.08
C GLY A 82 -15.06 -10.88 -1.83
N GLY A 83 -13.73 -11.02 -1.98
CA GLY A 83 -12.80 -11.07 -0.86
C GLY A 83 -12.64 -9.74 -0.12
N HIS A 84 -11.95 -9.76 1.04
CA HIS A 84 -11.75 -8.57 1.87
C HIS A 84 -11.11 -7.38 1.12
N GLY A 85 -10.22 -7.67 0.18
CA GLY A 85 -9.55 -6.66 -0.64
C GLY A 85 -10.36 -6.10 -1.82
N ASN A 86 -11.59 -6.57 -2.06
CA ASN A 86 -12.32 -6.38 -3.33
C ASN A 86 -12.52 -4.92 -3.76
N VAL A 87 -12.48 -3.97 -2.82
CA VAL A 87 -12.73 -2.54 -3.08
C VAL A 87 -11.53 -1.85 -3.75
N PHE A 88 -10.31 -2.16 -3.31
CA PHE A 88 -9.09 -1.48 -3.77
C PHE A 88 -8.09 -2.44 -4.44
N GLY A 89 -8.19 -3.72 -4.12
CA GLY A 89 -7.34 -4.77 -4.63
C GLY A 89 -7.54 -5.07 -6.11
N ARG A 90 -6.61 -5.84 -6.64
CA ARG A 90 -6.73 -6.50 -7.94
C ARG A 90 -7.45 -7.83 -7.71
N ILE A 91 -8.72 -7.89 -8.14
CA ILE A 91 -9.51 -9.12 -8.10
C ILE A 91 -8.94 -10.13 -9.07
N ALA A 92 -8.60 -11.35 -8.66
CA ALA A 92 -8.09 -12.42 -9.50
C ALA A 92 -8.66 -13.77 -9.06
N ASP A 93 -9.27 -14.50 -10.00
CA ASP A 93 -9.87 -15.81 -9.76
C ASP A 93 -9.17 -16.88 -10.60
N GLY A 94 -8.48 -17.78 -9.90
CA GLY A 94 -7.71 -18.87 -10.51
C GLY A 94 -6.23 -18.56 -10.78
N PRO A 95 -5.41 -19.58 -11.07
CA PRO A 95 -3.95 -19.45 -11.10
C PRO A 95 -3.42 -18.47 -12.16
N ASP A 96 -3.95 -18.53 -13.38
CA ASP A 96 -3.48 -17.69 -14.50
C ASP A 96 -3.78 -16.20 -14.25
N GLU A 97 -4.95 -15.91 -13.67
CA GLU A 97 -5.30 -14.54 -13.29
C GLU A 97 -4.41 -14.01 -12.17
N VAL A 98 -4.10 -14.85 -11.18
CA VAL A 98 -3.18 -14.47 -10.10
C VAL A 98 -1.79 -14.18 -10.66
N LEU A 99 -1.28 -15.00 -11.59
CA LEU A 99 -0.01 -14.76 -12.26
C LEU A 99 -0.01 -13.44 -13.03
N LYS A 100 -1.10 -13.14 -13.76
CA LYS A 100 -1.27 -11.86 -14.43
C LYS A 100 -1.29 -10.69 -13.44
N ALA A 101 -2.05 -10.82 -12.34
CA ALA A 101 -2.15 -9.81 -11.31
C ALA A 101 -0.79 -9.53 -10.64
N VAL A 102 0.03 -10.57 -10.41
CA VAL A 102 1.41 -10.42 -9.92
C VAL A 102 2.25 -9.60 -10.88
N ARG A 103 2.21 -9.91 -12.18
CA ARG A 103 2.94 -9.15 -13.22
C ARG A 103 2.46 -7.70 -13.28
N GLU A 104 1.16 -7.46 -13.13
CA GLU A 104 0.55 -6.13 -13.07
C GLU A 104 1.05 -5.31 -11.87
N GLN A 105 1.42 -5.96 -10.74
CA GLN A 105 2.03 -5.27 -9.59
C GLN A 105 3.55 -5.08 -9.75
N ILE A 106 4.25 -6.04 -10.33
CA ILE A 106 5.70 -5.94 -10.56
C ILE A 106 6.02 -4.83 -11.58
N HIS A 107 5.22 -4.71 -12.65
CA HIS A 107 5.45 -3.74 -13.72
C HIS A 107 5.61 -2.27 -13.23
N PRO A 108 4.72 -1.74 -12.37
CA PRO A 108 4.88 -0.39 -11.79
C PRO A 108 5.94 -0.32 -10.67
N GLY A 109 6.63 -1.42 -10.36
CA GLY A 109 7.76 -1.44 -9.43
C GLY A 109 7.41 -1.84 -8.01
N SER A 110 6.43 -2.71 -7.80
CA SER A 110 6.15 -3.26 -6.46
C SER A 110 7.36 -4.01 -5.89
N ASP A 111 7.65 -3.82 -4.60
CA ASP A 111 8.75 -4.50 -3.89
C ASP A 111 8.33 -5.86 -3.35
N VAL A 112 7.03 -6.05 -3.09
CA VAL A 112 6.46 -7.24 -2.45
C VAL A 112 5.07 -7.51 -2.99
N ILE A 113 4.64 -8.77 -3.06
CA ILE A 113 3.27 -9.10 -3.44
C ILE A 113 2.45 -9.39 -2.19
N LYS A 114 1.28 -8.76 -2.06
CA LYS A 114 0.31 -9.06 -1.01
C LYS A 114 -0.87 -9.82 -1.59
N LEU A 115 -1.09 -11.04 -1.10
CA LEU A 115 -2.31 -11.82 -1.33
C LEU A 115 -3.25 -11.72 -0.12
N MET A 116 -4.55 -11.63 -0.37
CA MET A 116 -5.62 -11.79 0.60
C MET A 116 -6.25 -13.17 0.41
N ALA A 117 -5.77 -14.16 1.17
CA ALA A 117 -6.11 -15.57 0.99
C ALA A 117 -7.42 -15.99 1.71
N PRO A 118 -7.60 -15.81 3.03
CA PRO A 118 -8.90 -16.03 3.67
C PRO A 118 -9.80 -14.78 3.60
N GLY A 119 -11.12 -14.99 3.70
CA GLY A 119 -12.03 -13.92 4.13
C GLY A 119 -11.67 -13.53 5.56
N GLY A 120 -11.44 -12.23 5.79
CA GLY A 120 -11.02 -11.68 7.08
C GLY A 120 -12.07 -11.80 8.17
#